data_AF-A0A8J2EN55-F1
#
_entry.id   AF-A0A8J2EN55-F1
#
_cell.length_a   1.000
_cell.length_b   1.000
_cell.length_c   1.000
_cell.angle_alpha   90.00
_cell.angle_beta   90.00
_cell.angle_gamma   90.00
#
_symmetry.space_group_name_H-M   'P 1'
#
loop_
_entity.id
_entity.type
_entity.pdbx_description
1 polymer ?
#
loop_
_entity_poly.entity_id
_entity_poly.type
_entity_poly.pdbx_seq_one_letter_code
_entity_poly.pdbx_strand_id
1 'polypeptide(L)'
;MLKSQEPSEHACSSAPHPILQELQELPWIPVEGFESVPVKVRVWRKSVPKSQSWCYIPLIASALGKLHQFEHTHAPKKGGNQSSASSSTSKGKGKKGRGGKNRMYGDSTESAPDATRDEALSAPQQGVLDHEEIPQFGHRFSTANDISAAQPFWRSMFSQWDAWVTDLRSGIARKHGNVENCRIFANCKITPKSWTTPLVMTKPKDFGVLPHPTARQQEGILEECLSPQFLVEIYASIGFISAQCEGGGGAA
;
A
#
# COMPACT_ATOMS: atom_id res chain seq x y z
N MET A 1 -12.97 18.92 44.25
CA MET A 1 -11.62 18.36 44.05
C MET A 1 -11.74 17.16 43.13
N LEU A 2 -11.45 17.34 41.83
CA LEU A 2 -11.46 16.25 40.85
C LEU A 2 -10.09 15.56 40.92
N LYS A 3 -10.08 14.27 41.25
CA LYS A 3 -8.86 13.46 41.19
C LYS A 3 -8.53 13.23 39.72
N SER A 4 -7.48 13.88 39.23
CA SER A 4 -6.87 13.55 37.94
C SER A 4 -6.44 12.09 37.97
N GLN A 5 -7.11 11.27 37.18
CA GLN A 5 -6.72 9.89 36.95
C GLN A 5 -5.52 9.92 36.00
N GLU A 6 -4.34 9.57 36.48
CA GLU A 6 -3.17 9.44 35.62
C GLU A 6 -3.43 8.34 34.58
N PRO A 7 -3.17 8.59 33.29
CA PRO A 7 -3.33 7.56 32.26
C PRO A 7 -2.37 6.42 32.59
N SER A 8 -2.96 5.26 32.90
CA SER A 8 -2.22 4.02 33.13
C SER A 8 -1.38 3.72 31.90
N GLU A 9 -0.07 3.98 32.01
CA GLU A 9 0.95 3.54 31.08
C GLU A 9 1.05 2.01 31.19
N HIS A 10 0.08 1.31 30.59
CA HIS A 10 0.26 -0.09 30.25
C HIS A 10 1.36 -0.17 29.19
N ALA A 11 2.61 -0.14 29.65
CA ALA A 11 3.79 -0.47 28.88
C ALA A 11 3.61 -1.91 28.41
N CYS A 12 3.02 -2.05 27.22
CA CYS A 12 2.88 -3.31 26.53
C CYS A 12 4.30 -3.72 26.12
N SER A 13 5.03 -4.33 27.05
CA SER A 13 6.29 -5.01 26.79
C SER A 13 5.97 -6.30 26.02
N SER A 14 5.48 -6.16 24.80
CA SER A 14 5.36 -7.28 23.89
C SER A 14 6.77 -7.63 23.45
N ALA A 15 7.24 -8.82 23.83
CA ALA A 15 8.49 -9.36 23.34
C ALA A 15 8.56 -9.20 21.80
N PRO A 16 9.73 -8.84 21.24
CA PRO A 16 9.87 -8.65 19.80
C PRO A 16 9.43 -9.91 19.07
N HIS A 17 8.72 -9.73 17.96
CA HIS A 17 8.24 -10.85 17.17
C HIS A 17 9.44 -11.72 16.71
N PRO A 18 9.38 -13.07 16.79
CA PRO A 18 10.55 -13.95 16.54
C PRO A 18 11.26 -13.70 15.20
N ILE A 19 10.49 -13.28 14.20
CA ILE A 19 10.98 -12.95 12.87
C ILE A 19 11.92 -11.75 12.83
N LEU A 20 11.65 -10.78 13.71
CA LEU A 20 12.42 -9.56 13.82
C LEU A 20 13.75 -9.88 14.48
N GLN A 21 13.73 -10.76 15.47
CA GLN A 21 14.93 -11.26 16.12
C GLN A 21 15.85 -11.97 15.12
N GLU A 22 15.32 -12.92 14.34
CA GLU A 22 16.07 -13.61 13.28
C GLU A 22 16.70 -12.62 12.30
N LEU A 23 15.91 -11.63 11.82
CA LEU A 23 16.41 -10.62 10.90
C LEU A 23 17.48 -9.72 11.53
N GLN A 24 17.36 -9.41 12.82
CA GLN A 24 18.30 -8.55 13.54
C GLN A 24 19.67 -9.20 13.77
N GLU A 25 19.73 -10.54 13.79
CA GLU A 25 20.96 -11.31 13.90
C GLU A 25 21.75 -11.38 12.59
N LEU A 26 21.12 -11.06 11.45
CA LEU A 26 21.79 -11.07 10.16
C LEU A 26 22.73 -9.86 9.99
N PRO A 27 23.86 -10.03 9.28
CA PRO A 27 24.79 -8.93 9.03
C PRO A 27 24.17 -7.91 8.08
N TRP A 28 24.48 -6.63 8.30
CA TRP A 28 24.22 -5.59 7.32
C TRP A 28 25.20 -5.71 6.17
N ILE A 29 24.67 -5.68 4.94
CA ILE A 29 25.46 -5.75 3.72
C ILE A 29 25.37 -4.39 3.02
N PRO A 30 26.49 -3.72 2.74
CA PRO A 30 26.48 -2.46 2.00
C PRO A 30 26.03 -2.70 0.55
N VAL A 31 25.24 -1.78 0.01
CA VAL A 31 24.88 -1.75 -1.41
C VAL A 31 25.95 -0.94 -2.15
N GLU A 32 26.58 -1.54 -3.16
CA GLU A 32 27.67 -0.92 -3.93
C GLU A 32 27.19 0.36 -4.65
N GLY A 33 28.04 1.38 -4.71
CA GLY A 33 27.75 2.65 -5.40
C GLY A 33 27.07 3.72 -4.54
N PHE A 34 26.92 3.48 -3.23
CA PHE A 34 26.35 4.41 -2.26
C PHE A 34 27.31 4.73 -1.11
N GLU A 35 28.61 4.90 -1.40
CA GLU A 35 29.64 5.11 -0.38
C GLU A 35 29.47 6.44 0.37
N SER A 36 28.87 7.44 -0.27
CA SER A 36 28.61 8.77 0.32
C SER A 36 27.41 8.78 1.28
N VAL A 37 26.42 7.91 1.07
CA VAL A 37 25.24 7.73 1.91
C VAL A 37 25.05 6.23 2.09
N PRO A 38 25.65 5.60 3.11
CA PRO A 38 25.76 4.14 3.16
C PRO A 38 24.38 3.48 3.22
N VAL A 39 23.93 2.98 2.06
CA VAL A 39 22.75 2.14 1.94
C VAL A 39 23.16 0.73 2.33
N LYS A 40 22.45 0.15 3.29
CA LYS A 40 22.68 -1.21 3.75
C LYS A 40 21.38 -2.00 3.72
N VAL A 41 21.50 -3.27 3.41
CA VAL A 41 20.39 -4.22 3.42
C VAL A 41 20.72 -5.45 4.25
N ARG A 42 19.70 -6.14 4.73
CA ARG A 42 19.81 -7.50 5.24
C ARG A 42 19.10 -8.47 4.32
N VAL A 43 19.77 -9.55 3.95
CA VAL A 43 19.21 -10.61 3.10
C VAL A 43 18.61 -11.68 3.99
N TRP A 44 17.31 -11.61 4.21
CA TRP A 44 16.61 -12.49 5.15
C TRP A 44 16.48 -13.95 4.68
N ARG A 45 16.47 -14.22 3.36
CA ARG A 45 16.23 -15.57 2.82
C ARG A 45 17.04 -15.86 1.57
N LYS A 46 17.17 -17.15 1.26
CA LYS A 46 17.72 -17.66 -0.02
C LYS A 46 16.82 -17.40 -1.22
N SER A 47 15.55 -17.03 -1.02
CA SER A 47 14.64 -16.68 -2.11
C SER A 47 13.74 -15.51 -1.71
N VAL A 48 13.71 -14.49 -2.56
CA VAL A 48 12.71 -13.43 -2.53
C VAL A 48 11.65 -13.65 -3.62
N PRO A 49 10.43 -13.11 -3.46
CA PRO A 49 9.44 -13.16 -4.53
C PRO A 49 9.97 -12.46 -5.80
N LYS A 50 9.66 -13.01 -6.97
CA LYS A 50 10.12 -12.50 -8.27
C LYS A 50 9.62 -11.08 -8.57
N SER A 51 8.47 -10.70 -8.04
CA SER A 51 7.91 -9.36 -8.24
C SER A 51 8.40 -8.41 -7.15
N GLN A 52 8.84 -7.21 -7.52
CA GLN A 52 9.34 -6.20 -6.58
C GLN A 52 8.24 -5.60 -5.68
N SER A 53 6.97 -5.92 -5.96
CA SER A 53 5.80 -5.50 -5.19
C SER A 53 5.84 -5.92 -3.72
N TRP A 54 6.66 -6.92 -3.35
CA TRP A 54 6.89 -7.28 -1.96
C TRP A 54 7.52 -6.13 -1.15
N CYS A 55 8.24 -5.21 -1.79
CA CYS A 55 8.85 -4.04 -1.16
C CYS A 55 7.99 -2.79 -1.36
N TYR A 56 7.57 -2.54 -2.61
CA TYR A 56 6.88 -1.31 -2.98
C TYR A 56 5.55 -1.13 -2.26
N ILE A 57 4.74 -2.20 -2.18
CA ILE A 57 3.41 -2.10 -1.58
C ILE A 57 3.48 -1.84 -0.07
N PRO A 58 4.30 -2.57 0.72
CA PRO A 58 4.53 -2.24 2.12
C PRO A 58 5.11 -0.83 2.33
N LEU A 59 6.01 -0.37 1.46
CA LEU A 59 6.55 0.99 1.56
C LEU A 59 5.46 2.05 1.36
N ILE A 60 4.65 1.91 0.31
CA ILE A 60 3.52 2.80 0.03
C ILE A 60 2.52 2.77 1.20
N ALA A 61 2.14 1.58 1.68
CA ALA A 61 1.24 1.45 2.82
C ALA A 61 1.80 2.11 4.10
N SER A 62 3.10 2.00 4.32
CA SER A 62 3.79 2.64 5.46
C SER A 62 3.76 4.16 5.36
N ALA A 63 3.97 4.72 4.16
CA ALA A 63 3.87 6.16 3.93
C ALA A 63 2.45 6.71 4.14
N LEU A 64 1.42 5.92 3.80
CA LEU A 64 0.03 6.29 4.06
C LEU A 64 -0.34 6.17 5.55
N GLY A 65 0.26 5.22 6.28
CA GLY A 65 0.01 4.96 7.70
C GLY A 65 -1.37 4.35 8.01
N LYS A 66 -2.33 4.47 7.09
CA LYS A 66 -3.64 3.84 7.14
C LYS A 66 -4.09 3.48 5.72
N LEU A 67 -4.86 2.41 5.61
CA LEU A 67 -5.59 2.10 4.39
C LEU A 67 -6.98 2.72 4.51
N HIS A 68 -7.44 3.40 3.46
CA HIS A 68 -8.86 3.74 3.38
C HIS A 68 -9.68 2.47 3.46
N GLN A 69 -10.81 2.53 4.18
CA GLN A 69 -11.72 1.40 4.28
C GLN A 69 -12.04 0.92 2.86
N PHE A 70 -11.71 -0.33 2.59
CA PHE A 70 -12.08 -0.96 1.34
C PHE A 70 -13.57 -1.24 1.42
N GLU A 71 -14.35 -0.62 0.55
CA GLU A 71 -15.71 -1.10 0.33
C GLU A 71 -15.59 -2.51 -0.25
N HIS A 72 -15.81 -3.50 0.60
CA HIS A 72 -16.06 -4.86 0.14
C HIS A 72 -17.35 -4.79 -0.66
N THR A 73 -17.22 -4.69 -1.98
CA THR A 73 -18.33 -4.95 -2.88
C THR A 73 -18.65 -6.44 -2.72
N HIS A 74 -19.52 -6.76 -1.76
CA HIS A 74 -20.18 -8.04 -1.71
C HIS A 74 -20.91 -8.15 -3.03
N ALA A 75 -20.31 -8.87 -3.99
CA ALA A 75 -21.00 -9.22 -5.21
C ALA A 75 -22.33 -9.84 -4.76
N PRO A 76 -23.49 -9.27 -5.16
CA PRO A 76 -24.76 -9.79 -4.71
C PRO A 76 -24.74 -11.27 -5.02
N LYS A 77 -24.85 -12.12 -3.98
CA LYS A 77 -25.00 -13.56 -4.16
C LYS A 77 -26.15 -13.67 -5.15
N LYS A 78 -25.86 -14.13 -6.38
CA LYS A 78 -26.91 -14.45 -7.35
C LYS A 78 -27.79 -15.49 -6.66
N GLY A 79 -28.85 -15.01 -6.03
CA GLY A 79 -29.92 -15.85 -5.53
C GLY A 79 -30.39 -16.63 -6.74
N GLY A 80 -30.10 -17.93 -6.73
CA GLY A 80 -30.63 -18.82 -7.73
C GLY A 80 -32.15 -18.72 -7.70
N ASN A 81 -32.72 -18.77 -8.91
CA ASN A 81 -34.10 -19.11 -9.20
C ASN A 81 -35.14 -17.97 -9.18
N GLN A 82 -35.25 -17.27 -10.31
CA GLN A 82 -36.56 -17.14 -10.98
C GLN A 82 -36.39 -17.35 -12.48
N SER A 83 -36.94 -18.48 -12.93
CA SER A 83 -37.18 -18.79 -14.33
C SER A 83 -38.25 -17.86 -14.89
N SER A 84 -37.91 -17.02 -15.85
CA SER A 84 -38.87 -16.52 -16.83
C SER A 84 -38.17 -16.28 -18.16
N ALA A 85 -38.49 -17.15 -19.11
CA ALA A 85 -38.09 -17.08 -20.50
C ALA A 85 -38.63 -15.80 -21.15
N SER A 86 -37.81 -15.10 -21.95
CA SER A 86 -38.25 -14.65 -23.28
C SER A 86 -37.06 -14.19 -24.13
N SER A 87 -37.09 -14.68 -25.35
CA SER A 87 -36.26 -14.40 -26.51
C SER A 87 -36.27 -12.93 -26.94
N SER A 88 -35.16 -12.43 -27.49
CA SER A 88 -35.12 -12.09 -28.92
C SER A 88 -33.74 -11.57 -29.36
N THR A 89 -33.36 -12.07 -30.52
CA THR A 89 -32.15 -11.86 -31.29
C THR A 89 -32.17 -10.49 -31.96
N SER A 90 -31.06 -9.74 -31.92
CA SER A 90 -30.77 -8.74 -32.95
C SER A 90 -29.25 -8.53 -33.13
N LYS A 91 -28.74 -9.02 -34.25
CA LYS A 91 -27.40 -8.75 -34.78
C LYS A 91 -27.37 -7.33 -35.35
N GLY A 92 -26.66 -6.42 -34.70
CA GLY A 92 -26.32 -5.10 -35.24
C GLY A 92 -24.83 -5.02 -35.61
N LYS A 93 -24.49 -5.17 -36.90
CA LYS A 93 -23.17 -4.80 -37.45
C LYS A 93 -23.12 -3.27 -37.62
N GLY A 94 -22.44 -2.57 -36.72
CA GLY A 94 -22.19 -1.12 -36.79
C GLY A 94 -20.81 -0.79 -37.37
N LYS A 95 -20.81 0.06 -38.39
CA LYS A 95 -19.70 0.47 -39.26
C LYS A 95 -18.79 1.54 -38.63
N LYS A 96 -17.58 1.65 -39.19
CA LYS A 96 -16.52 2.66 -39.01
C LYS A 96 -17.03 4.11 -38.86
N GLY A 97 -16.38 4.88 -37.98
CA GLY A 97 -16.39 6.35 -37.98
C GLY A 97 -15.01 6.91 -37.61
N ARG A 98 -14.25 7.35 -38.62
CA ARG A 98 -13.08 8.24 -38.49
C ARG A 98 -13.59 9.68 -38.61
N GLY A 99 -13.24 10.52 -37.66
CA GLY A 99 -13.47 11.97 -37.65
C GLY A 99 -13.15 12.46 -36.24
N GLY A 100 -12.51 13.59 -35.97
CA GLY A 100 -12.12 14.72 -36.77
C GLY A 100 -11.77 15.82 -35.77
N LYS A 101 -10.60 16.42 -35.96
CA LYS A 101 -10.14 17.79 -35.63
C LYS A 101 -10.90 18.67 -34.60
N ASN A 102 -10.06 19.40 -33.86
CA ASN A 102 -10.21 20.78 -33.35
C ASN A 102 -11.00 21.03 -32.05
N ARG A 103 -10.27 21.54 -31.06
CA ARG A 103 -10.71 22.55 -30.05
C ARG A 103 -9.45 23.34 -29.68
N MET A 104 -9.20 24.48 -30.31
CA MET A 104 -9.65 25.85 -29.96
C MET A 104 -9.45 26.19 -28.48
N TYR A 105 -8.51 27.12 -28.28
CA TYR A 105 -8.23 27.84 -27.03
C TYR A 105 -9.45 28.65 -26.63
N GLY A 106 -9.88 28.48 -25.37
CA GLY A 106 -10.95 29.23 -24.73
C GLY A 106 -10.37 30.04 -23.58
N ASP A 107 -10.52 31.34 -23.72
CA ASP A 107 -10.04 32.44 -22.92
C ASP A 107 -10.78 32.57 -21.57
N SER A 108 -10.02 33.06 -20.59
CA SER A 108 -10.34 33.76 -19.33
C SER A 108 -11.76 33.71 -18.74
N THR A 109 -11.82 33.47 -17.43
CA THR A 109 -12.41 34.45 -16.48
C THR A 109 -12.06 34.08 -15.04
N GLU A 110 -11.30 34.96 -14.41
CA GLU A 110 -11.13 35.02 -12.96
C GLU A 110 -12.45 35.43 -12.29
N SER A 111 -12.81 34.74 -11.21
CA SER A 111 -13.72 35.26 -10.19
C SER A 111 -13.38 34.57 -8.87
N ALA A 112 -12.93 35.38 -7.91
CA ALA A 112 -12.63 35.02 -6.54
C ALA A 112 -13.81 35.42 -5.63
N PRO A 113 -13.84 35.08 -4.33
CA PRO A 113 -14.89 34.25 -3.76
C PRO A 113 -15.75 35.00 -2.73
N ASP A 114 -16.95 34.48 -2.47
CA ASP A 114 -17.70 34.88 -1.28
C ASP A 114 -18.59 33.73 -0.77
N ALA A 115 -18.94 33.83 0.51
CA ALA A 115 -19.80 32.98 1.34
C ALA A 115 -19.08 31.99 2.29
N THR A 116 -18.68 32.57 3.42
CA THR A 116 -18.84 32.07 4.78
C THR A 116 -19.94 31.01 4.92
N ARG A 117 -19.59 29.81 5.36
CA ARG A 117 -20.53 28.79 5.85
C ARG A 117 -19.99 28.18 7.13
N ASP A 118 -20.55 28.63 8.25
CA ASP A 118 -20.52 27.94 9.52
C ASP A 118 -21.22 26.59 9.36
N GLU A 119 -20.50 25.48 9.55
CA GLU A 119 -21.10 24.16 9.69
C GLU A 119 -20.54 23.44 10.92
N ALA A 120 -21.48 22.96 11.72
CA ALA A 120 -21.31 22.48 13.08
C ALA A 120 -20.36 21.26 13.19
N LEU A 121 -19.51 21.32 14.20
CA LEU A 121 -18.72 20.20 14.70
C LEU A 121 -19.64 19.10 15.26
N SER A 122 -20.03 18.15 14.41
CA SER A 122 -20.49 16.84 14.88
C SER A 122 -19.27 15.95 15.13
N ALA A 123 -19.11 15.52 16.37
CA ALA A 123 -18.04 14.60 16.77
C ALA A 123 -18.15 13.30 15.97
N PRO A 124 -17.03 12.75 15.45
CA PRO A 124 -17.05 11.46 14.78
C PRO A 124 -17.37 10.37 15.80
N GLN A 125 -18.54 9.75 15.66
CA GLN A 125 -18.86 8.52 16.37
C GLN A 125 -17.89 7.43 15.89
N GLN A 126 -16.94 7.06 16.75
CA GLN A 126 -16.16 5.84 16.62
C GLN A 126 -17.10 4.65 16.78
N GLY A 127 -17.76 4.26 15.69
CA GLY A 127 -18.42 2.97 15.59
C GLY A 127 -17.35 1.88 15.69
N VAL A 128 -17.38 1.16 16.81
CA VAL A 128 -16.69 -0.12 16.97
C VAL A 128 -17.35 -1.06 15.95
N LEU A 129 -16.74 -1.17 14.77
CA LEU A 129 -17.11 -2.18 13.78
C LEU A 129 -16.58 -3.50 14.31
N ASP A 130 -17.47 -4.27 14.93
CA ASP A 130 -17.26 -5.68 15.22
C ASP A 130 -16.76 -6.37 13.94
N HIS A 131 -15.63 -7.05 14.08
CA HIS A 131 -14.94 -7.78 13.02
C HIS A 131 -15.86 -8.88 12.44
N GLU A 132 -16.62 -8.57 11.38
CA GLU A 132 -17.25 -9.60 10.56
C GLU A 132 -16.18 -10.37 9.80
N GLU A 133 -16.15 -11.68 10.05
CA GLU A 133 -15.33 -12.65 9.35
C GLU A 133 -15.59 -12.58 7.83
N ILE A 134 -14.57 -12.30 7.03
CA ILE A 134 -14.63 -12.42 5.57
C ILE A 134 -13.95 -13.74 5.17
N PRO A 135 -14.69 -14.85 4.95
CA PRO A 135 -14.12 -16.18 4.78
C PRO A 135 -13.98 -16.55 3.30
N GLN A 136 -13.36 -15.71 2.48
CA GLN A 136 -13.06 -16.06 1.07
C GLN A 136 -11.58 -16.03 0.70
N PHE A 137 -10.78 -15.22 1.38
CA PHE A 137 -9.33 -15.31 1.33
C PHE A 137 -8.92 -15.80 2.71
N GLY A 138 -8.15 -16.88 2.83
CA GLY A 138 -7.71 -17.40 4.14
C GLY A 138 -6.82 -16.45 4.96
N HIS A 139 -6.83 -15.15 4.63
CA HIS A 139 -6.02 -14.07 5.18
C HIS A 139 -6.88 -12.81 5.33
N ARG A 140 -6.69 -12.10 6.44
CA ARG A 140 -7.30 -10.79 6.71
C ARG A 140 -6.52 -9.66 6.03
N PHE A 141 -7.19 -8.55 5.70
CA PHE A 141 -6.50 -7.34 5.28
C PHE A 141 -5.75 -6.71 6.46
N SER A 142 -4.63 -6.04 6.14
CA SER A 142 -3.79 -5.35 7.12
C SER A 142 -4.50 -4.09 7.61
N THR A 143 -4.51 -3.89 8.92
CA THR A 143 -5.01 -2.68 9.59
C THR A 143 -3.90 -1.63 9.71
N ALA A 144 -4.25 -0.41 10.14
CA ALA A 144 -3.26 0.61 10.49
C ALA A 144 -2.30 0.14 11.60
N ASN A 145 -2.81 -0.65 12.56
CA ASN A 145 -1.99 -1.22 13.62
C ASN A 145 -0.98 -2.24 13.08
N ASP A 146 -1.39 -3.08 12.12
CA ASP A 146 -0.47 -4.04 11.48
C ASP A 146 0.63 -3.34 10.69
N ILE A 147 0.27 -2.29 9.94
CA ILE A 147 1.24 -1.47 9.20
C ILE A 147 2.27 -0.85 10.15
N SER A 148 1.82 -0.32 11.29
CA SER A 148 2.69 0.23 12.33
C SER A 148 3.58 -0.85 12.97
N ALA A 149 2.99 -2.01 13.32
CA ALA A 149 3.69 -3.14 13.92
C ALA A 149 4.70 -3.81 12.97
N ALA A 150 4.52 -3.67 11.65
CA ALA A 150 5.46 -4.17 10.65
C ALA A 150 6.66 -3.24 10.41
N GLN A 151 6.63 -1.98 10.86
CA GLN A 151 7.74 -1.03 10.62
C GLN A 151 9.09 -1.53 11.14
N PRO A 152 9.20 -2.11 12.37
CA PRO A 152 10.48 -2.61 12.86
C PRO A 152 11.11 -3.68 11.97
N PHE A 153 10.28 -4.52 11.33
CA PHE A 153 10.75 -5.53 10.37
C PHE A 153 11.40 -4.86 9.17
N TRP A 154 10.73 -3.88 8.55
CA TRP A 154 11.24 -3.21 7.37
C TRP A 154 12.48 -2.35 7.65
N ARG A 155 12.54 -1.66 8.80
CA ARG A 155 13.74 -0.96 9.29
C ARG A 155 14.92 -1.90 9.51
N SER A 156 14.64 -3.13 9.92
CA SER A 156 15.69 -4.13 10.11
C SER A 156 16.19 -4.70 8.78
N MET A 157 15.41 -4.57 7.70
CA MET A 157 15.76 -5.04 6.36
C MET A 157 16.48 -3.96 5.53
N PHE A 158 16.07 -2.69 5.65
CA PHE A 158 16.57 -1.57 4.86
C PHE A 158 17.01 -0.42 5.78
N SER A 159 18.27 0.01 5.68
CA SER A 159 18.81 1.06 6.55
C SER A 159 18.19 2.44 6.33
N GLN A 160 17.65 2.69 5.13
CA GLN A 160 17.07 3.97 4.72
C GLN A 160 15.53 3.99 4.79
N TRP A 161 14.91 2.97 5.39
CA TRP A 161 13.45 2.80 5.37
C TRP A 161 12.67 4.05 5.82
N ASP A 162 13.03 4.63 6.97
CA ASP A 162 12.32 5.80 7.49
C ASP A 162 12.48 7.05 6.61
N ALA A 163 13.65 7.21 5.96
CA ALA A 163 13.90 8.30 5.03
C ALA A 163 13.00 8.16 3.79
N TRP A 164 12.94 6.95 3.22
CA TRP A 164 12.07 6.65 2.07
C TRP A 164 10.59 6.86 2.41
N VAL A 165 10.12 6.38 3.57
CA VAL A 165 8.74 6.57 4.04
C VAL A 165 8.41 8.05 4.18
N THR A 166 9.31 8.82 4.80
CA THR A 166 9.11 10.26 5.04
C THR A 166 9.05 11.07 3.74
N ASP A 167 9.95 10.77 2.80
CA ASP A 167 9.98 11.45 1.50
C ASP A 167 8.78 11.07 0.64
N LEU A 168 8.44 9.78 0.59
CA LEU A 168 7.26 9.30 -0.13
C LEU A 168 5.99 9.96 0.40
N ARG A 169 5.84 10.02 1.73
CA ARG A 169 4.71 10.69 2.38
C ARG A 169 4.64 12.17 1.99
N SER A 170 5.78 12.85 1.97
CA SER A 170 5.87 14.27 1.58
C SER A 170 5.50 14.47 0.11
N GLY A 171 5.96 13.61 -0.80
CA GLY A 171 5.60 13.70 -2.21
C GLY A 171 4.14 13.37 -2.49
N ILE A 172 3.57 12.40 -1.78
CA ILE A 172 2.14 12.12 -1.87
C ILE A 172 1.34 13.36 -1.43
N ALA A 173 1.73 13.99 -0.33
CA ALA A 173 1.08 15.22 0.13
C ALA A 173 1.20 16.35 -0.91
N ARG A 174 2.38 16.54 -1.53
CA ARG A 174 2.56 17.54 -2.61
C ARG A 174 1.65 17.26 -3.81
N LYS A 175 1.56 16.00 -4.23
CA LYS A 175 0.85 15.61 -5.45
C LYS A 175 -0.67 15.51 -5.28
N HIS A 176 -1.13 15.10 -4.10
CA HIS A 176 -2.54 14.83 -3.81
C HIS A 176 -3.16 15.83 -2.80
N GLY A 177 -2.41 16.85 -2.40
CA GLY A 177 -2.79 17.85 -1.38
C GLY A 177 -2.69 17.34 0.06
N ASN A 178 -3.02 16.06 0.29
CA ASN A 178 -2.85 15.38 1.58
C ASN A 178 -2.56 13.90 1.31
N VAL A 179 -1.78 13.26 2.20
CA VAL A 179 -1.54 11.81 2.24
C VAL A 179 -2.85 11.03 2.21
N GLU A 180 -3.86 11.50 2.96
CA GLU A 180 -5.17 10.86 3.03
C GLU A 180 -5.96 10.95 1.71
N ASN A 181 -5.58 11.80 0.77
CA ASN A 181 -6.24 11.85 -0.54
C ASN A 181 -5.69 10.80 -1.52
N CYS A 182 -4.60 10.13 -1.18
CA CYS A 182 -4.04 9.09 -2.01
C CYS A 182 -4.90 7.82 -1.94
N ARG A 183 -5.67 7.59 -3.01
CA ARG A 183 -6.61 6.47 -3.14
C ARG A 183 -6.03 5.29 -3.93
N ILE A 184 -4.71 5.12 -3.94
CA ILE A 184 -4.05 4.05 -4.73
C ILE A 184 -4.64 2.67 -4.40
N PHE A 185 -4.83 2.36 -3.12
CA PHE A 185 -5.41 1.08 -2.71
C PHE A 185 -6.93 1.02 -2.90
N ALA A 186 -7.65 2.14 -2.76
CA ALA A 186 -9.12 2.15 -2.93
C ALA A 186 -9.56 1.81 -4.37
N ASN A 187 -8.69 2.05 -5.36
CA ASN A 187 -8.95 1.69 -6.75
C ASN A 187 -8.69 0.20 -7.05
N CYS A 188 -8.21 -0.58 -6.07
CA CYS A 188 -7.98 -2.01 -6.24
C CYS A 188 -9.31 -2.76 -6.15
N LYS A 189 -9.77 -3.34 -7.27
CA LYS A 189 -10.93 -4.23 -7.25
C LYS A 189 -10.56 -5.51 -6.50
N ILE A 190 -11.09 -5.69 -5.29
CA ILE A 190 -10.92 -6.92 -4.51
C ILE A 190 -11.97 -7.94 -4.95
N THR A 191 -11.53 -8.93 -5.71
CA THR A 191 -12.31 -10.08 -6.16
C THR A 191 -11.58 -11.34 -5.70
N PRO A 192 -12.22 -12.52 -5.56
CA PRO A 192 -11.54 -13.76 -5.17
C PRO A 192 -10.30 -14.15 -6.00
N LYS A 193 -10.13 -13.54 -7.19
CA LYS A 193 -8.98 -13.73 -8.09
C LYS A 193 -7.96 -12.59 -8.04
N SER A 194 -8.22 -11.57 -7.23
CA SER A 194 -7.36 -10.39 -7.12
C SER A 194 -6.10 -10.75 -6.36
N TRP A 195 -5.00 -10.19 -6.84
CA TRP A 195 -3.71 -10.37 -6.21
C TRP A 195 -3.67 -9.58 -4.89
N THR A 196 -2.96 -10.14 -3.93
CA THR A 196 -2.68 -9.49 -2.64
C THR A 196 -1.20 -9.63 -2.35
N THR A 197 -0.67 -8.72 -1.53
CA THR A 197 0.73 -8.75 -1.11
C THR A 197 0.78 -8.92 0.41
N PRO A 198 1.47 -9.94 0.94
CA PRO A 198 1.71 -10.03 2.37
C PRO A 198 2.41 -8.76 2.88
N LEU A 199 1.92 -8.17 3.98
CA LEU A 199 2.55 -6.98 4.56
C LEU A 199 3.98 -7.28 5.08
N VAL A 200 4.24 -8.53 5.45
CA VAL A 200 5.57 -9.09 5.75
C VAL A 200 5.69 -10.41 4.99
N MET A 201 6.82 -10.65 4.29
CA MET A 201 6.96 -11.65 3.21
C MET A 201 6.56 -13.10 3.52
N THR A 202 6.32 -13.49 4.77
CA THR A 202 6.22 -14.91 5.14
C THR A 202 5.07 -15.22 6.09
N LYS A 203 4.36 -14.20 6.59
CA LYS A 203 3.28 -14.40 7.57
C LYS A 203 2.08 -13.49 7.34
N PRO A 204 1.28 -13.75 6.29
CA PRO A 204 -0.01 -13.09 6.10
C PRO A 204 -0.97 -13.23 7.30
N LYS A 205 -0.79 -14.26 8.13
CA LYS A 205 -1.62 -14.48 9.33
C LYS A 205 -1.36 -13.43 10.41
N ASP A 206 -0.10 -13.03 10.58
CA ASP A 206 0.31 -12.18 11.70
C ASP A 206 0.03 -10.72 11.38
N PHE A 207 0.37 -10.28 10.16
CA PHE A 207 0.29 -8.88 9.74
C PHE A 207 -0.81 -8.60 8.70
N GLY A 208 -1.49 -9.62 8.20
CA GLY A 208 -2.46 -9.48 7.12
C GLY A 208 -1.83 -9.37 5.72
N VAL A 209 -2.70 -9.08 4.76
CA VAL A 209 -2.34 -8.78 3.37
C VAL A 209 -2.75 -7.36 2.99
N LEU A 210 -2.12 -6.83 1.95
CA LEU A 210 -2.43 -5.56 1.33
C LEU A 210 -3.06 -5.81 -0.05
N PRO A 211 -3.99 -4.96 -0.51
CA PRO A 211 -4.39 -4.95 -1.92
C PRO A 211 -3.17 -4.78 -2.82
N HIS A 212 -3.27 -5.30 -4.03
CA HIS A 212 -2.20 -5.22 -5.02
C HIS A 212 -2.59 -4.24 -6.14
N PRO A 213 -2.17 -2.96 -6.07
CA PRO A 213 -2.28 -2.06 -7.21
C PRO A 213 -1.55 -2.62 -8.42
N THR A 214 -1.94 -2.23 -9.62
CA THR A 214 -1.20 -2.62 -10.84
C THR A 214 0.25 -2.12 -10.79
N ALA A 215 1.19 -2.81 -11.46
CA ALA A 215 2.59 -2.39 -11.53
C ALA A 215 2.74 -0.91 -11.92
N ARG A 216 2.02 -0.49 -12.96
CA ARG A 216 1.97 0.91 -13.41
C ARG A 216 1.53 1.91 -12.32
N GLN A 217 0.59 1.53 -11.46
CA GLN A 217 0.16 2.38 -10.34
C GLN A 217 1.22 2.45 -9.24
N GLN A 218 1.88 1.32 -8.95
CA GLN A 218 2.98 1.27 -7.97
C GLN A 218 4.13 2.17 -8.45
N GLU A 219 4.61 1.94 -9.67
CA GLU A 219 5.68 2.71 -10.31
C GLU A 219 5.34 4.20 -10.41
N GLY A 220 4.12 4.55 -10.85
CA GLY A 220 3.70 5.94 -10.94
C GLY A 220 3.77 6.66 -9.58
N ILE A 221 3.27 6.05 -8.50
CA ILE A 221 3.40 6.66 -7.17
C ILE A 221 4.86 6.82 -6.75
N LEU A 222 5.72 5.84 -7.00
CA LEU A 222 7.14 5.94 -6.65
C LEU A 222 7.84 7.02 -7.47
N GLU A 223 7.69 7.03 -8.79
CA GLU A 223 8.34 7.99 -9.69
C GLU A 223 7.85 9.43 -9.48
N GLU A 224 6.57 9.62 -9.16
CA GLU A 224 5.98 10.95 -9.05
C GLU A 224 6.06 11.54 -7.64
N CYS A 225 6.22 10.70 -6.60
CA CYS A 225 6.21 11.15 -5.21
C CYS A 225 7.56 10.98 -4.50
N LEU A 226 8.40 10.06 -4.94
CA LEU A 226 9.71 9.87 -4.33
C LEU A 226 10.76 10.73 -5.03
N SER A 227 11.72 11.25 -4.28
CA SER A 227 12.89 11.92 -4.83
C SER A 227 13.71 10.94 -5.69
N PRO A 228 14.34 11.41 -6.79
CA PRO A 228 15.13 10.54 -7.66
C PRO A 228 16.23 9.77 -6.94
N GLN A 229 16.86 10.39 -5.93
CA GLN A 229 17.89 9.73 -5.13
C GLN A 229 17.35 8.48 -4.44
N PHE A 230 16.25 8.59 -3.68
CA PHE A 230 15.67 7.45 -2.98
C PHE A 230 15.10 6.40 -3.92
N LEU A 231 14.65 6.79 -5.12
CA LEU A 231 14.21 5.81 -6.12
C LEU A 231 15.37 4.90 -6.56
N VAL A 232 16.54 5.48 -6.81
CA VAL A 232 17.76 4.75 -7.17
C VAL A 232 18.21 3.86 -6.01
N GLU A 233 18.17 4.35 -4.77
CA GLU A 233 18.52 3.56 -3.57
C GLU A 233 17.61 2.34 -3.39
N ILE A 234 16.29 2.51 -3.56
CA ILE A 234 15.32 1.41 -3.45
C ILE A 234 15.58 0.37 -4.54
N TYR A 235 15.73 0.79 -5.80
CA TYR A 235 15.96 -0.13 -6.92
C TYR A 235 17.26 -0.90 -6.77
N ALA A 236 18.33 -0.23 -6.35
CA ALA A 236 19.60 -0.89 -6.07
C ALA A 236 19.48 -1.88 -4.91
N SER A 237 18.80 -1.51 -3.82
CA SER A 237 18.58 -2.38 -2.66
C SER A 237 17.81 -3.66 -3.02
N ILE A 238 16.73 -3.54 -3.80
CA ILE A 238 15.91 -4.68 -4.24
C ILE A 238 16.67 -5.55 -5.24
N GLY A 239 17.38 -4.92 -6.18
CA GLY A 239 18.24 -5.62 -7.15
C GLY A 239 19.33 -6.43 -6.45
N PHE A 240 19.99 -5.82 -5.45
CA PHE A 240 21.00 -6.48 -4.64
C PHE A 240 20.45 -7.71 -3.92
N ILE A 241 19.33 -7.56 -3.19
CA ILE A 241 18.71 -8.68 -2.49
C ILE A 241 18.33 -9.81 -3.46
N SER A 242 17.77 -9.46 -4.63
CA SER A 242 17.38 -10.45 -5.64
C SER A 242 18.59 -11.22 -6.18
N ALA A 243 19.68 -10.53 -6.50
CA ALA A 243 20.92 -11.15 -6.99
C ALA A 243 21.54 -12.09 -5.95
N GLN A 244 21.55 -11.71 -4.67
CA GLN A 244 22.05 -12.56 -3.58
C GLN A 244 21.22 -13.84 -3.40
N CYS A 245 19.91 -13.78 -3.65
CA CYS A 245 19.05 -14.96 -3.61
C CYS A 245 19.29 -15.92 -4.79
N GLU A 246 19.59 -15.41 -5.99
CA GLU A 246 19.81 -16.23 -7.19
C GLU A 246 21.21 -16.89 -7.21
N GLY A 247 22.23 -16.20 -6.70
CA GLY A 247 23.62 -16.69 -6.69
C GLY A 247 23.91 -17.85 -5.73
N GLY A 248 23.03 -18.10 -4.75
CA GLY A 248 23.23 -19.13 -3.71
C GLY A 248 23.04 -20.59 -4.18
N GLY A 249 22.71 -20.83 -5.45
CA GLY A 249 22.43 -22.16 -6.00
C GLY A 249 23.63 -22.89 -6.62
N GLY A 250 24.83 -22.29 -6.67
CA GLY A 250 25.97 -22.79 -7.45
C GLY A 250 27.15 -23.40 -6.67
N ALA A 251 27.11 -23.46 -5.34
CA ALA A 251 28.25 -23.88 -4.52
C ALA A 251 27.86 -24.75 -3.30
N ALA A 252 27.09 -25.81 -3.54
CA ALA A 252 26.84 -26.87 -2.56
C ALA A 252 27.02 -28.25 -3.21
#